data_AF-A0A2H0QXD5-F1
#
_entry.id   AF-A0A2H0QXD5-F1
#
_cell.length_a   1.000
_cell.length_b   1.000
_cell.length_c   1.000
_cell.angle_alpha   90.00
_cell.angle_beta   90.00
_cell.angle_gamma   90.00
#
_symmetry.space_group_name_H-M   'P 1'
#
loop_
_entity.id
_entity.type
_entity.pdbx_description
1 polymer ?
#
loop_
_entity_poly.entity_id
_entity_poly.type
_entity_poly.pdbx_seq_one_letter_code
_entity_poly.pdbx_strand_id
1 'polypeptide(L)' 'MSPSIWQLLLVVIVVFVIFGAGKLPKVMGDLGKGVRNLKEGLKGDDEETKELASEKIEEKKGKKK' A
#
# COMPACT_ATOMS: atom_id res chain seq x y z
N MET A 1 27.20 -14.17 -3.71
CA MET A 1 27.20 -12.89 -4.46
C MET A 1 25.76 -12.42 -4.54
N SER A 2 25.34 -11.54 -3.65
CA SER A 2 23.97 -11.01 -3.65
C SER A 2 23.82 -10.05 -4.82
N PRO A 3 22.69 -10.08 -5.56
CA PRO A 3 22.41 -9.05 -6.53
C PRO A 3 22.37 -7.72 -5.79
N SER A 4 23.33 -6.87 -6.09
CA SER A 4 23.40 -5.51 -5.59
C SER A 4 22.19 -4.75 -6.12
N ILE A 5 21.66 -3.83 -5.31
CA ILE A 5 20.51 -2.96 -5.65
C ILE A 5 20.66 -2.33 -7.05
N TRP A 6 21.90 -2.07 -7.48
CA TRP A 6 22.24 -1.59 -8.83
C TRP A 6 21.78 -2.50 -9.97
N GLN A 7 21.89 -3.82 -9.84
CA GLN A 7 21.46 -4.77 -10.86
C GLN A 7 19.93 -4.83 -10.94
N LEU A 8 19.25 -4.79 -9.79
CA LEU A 8 17.80 -4.76 -9.74
C LEU A 8 17.25 -3.49 -10.43
N LEU A 9 17.88 -2.34 -10.19
CA LEU A 9 17.48 -1.07 -10.80
C LEU A 9 17.60 -1.10 -12.33
N LEU A 10 18.70 -1.67 -12.85
CA LEU A 10 18.92 -1.83 -14.29
C LEU A 10 17.86 -2.74 -14.93
N VAL A 11 17.53 -3.86 -14.28
CA VAL A 11 16.49 -4.78 -14.75
C VAL A 11 15.12 -4.10 -14.76
N VAL A 12 14.78 -3.37 -13.70
CA VAL A 12 13.52 -2.61 -13.62
C VAL A 12 13.43 -1.61 -14.77
N ILE A 13 14.50 -0.91 -15.11
CA ILE A 13 14.51 0.06 -16.21
C ILE A 13 14.25 -0.60 -17.57
N VAL A 14 14.87 -1.75 -17.84
CA VAL A 14 14.66 -2.49 -19.11
C VAL A 14 13.21 -2.96 -19.22
N VAL A 15 12.68 -3.53 -18.14
CA VAL A 15 11.27 -3.94 -18.07
C VAL A 15 10.35 -2.74 -18.26
N PHE A 16 10.68 -1.58 -17.66
CA PHE A 16 9.87 -0.37 -17.80
C PHE A 16 9.83 0.17 -19.22
N VAL A 17 10.93 0.04 -19.98
CA VAL A 17 10.98 0.42 -21.40
C VAL A 17 10.13 -0.52 -22.25
N ILE A 18 10.18 -1.83 -22.00
CA ILE A 18 9.41 -2.84 -22.77
C ILE A 18 7.91 -2.74 -22.48
N PHE A 19 7.54 -2.61 -21.21
CA PHE A 19 6.13 -2.53 -20.79
C PHE A 19 5.54 -1.12 -20.95
N GLY A 20 6.38 -0.08 -20.92
CA GLY A 20 6.00 1.32 -21.02
C GLY A 20 5.43 1.90 -19.71
N ALA A 21 5.61 3.22 -19.54
CA ALA A 21 5.23 3.97 -18.33
C ALA A 21 3.72 3.96 -18.03
N GLY A 22 2.86 3.66 -19.00
CA GLY A 22 1.41 3.66 -18.81
C GLY A 22 0.80 2.30 -18.41
N LYS A 23 1.45 1.19 -18.78
CA LYS A 23 0.91 -0.16 -18.51
C LYS A 23 1.22 -0.60 -17.09
N LEU A 24 2.44 -0.40 -16.62
CA LEU A 24 2.88 -0.85 -15.29
C LEU A 24 2.03 -0.22 -14.17
N PRO A 25 1.80 1.11 -14.10
CA PRO A 25 0.99 1.71 -13.03
C PRO A 25 -0.49 1.32 -13.10
N LYS A 26 -1.02 1.08 -14.31
CA LYS A 26 -2.42 0.65 -14.50
C LYS A 26 -2.64 -0.74 -13.92
N VAL A 27 -1.78 -1.70 -14.28
CA VAL A 27 -1.87 -3.09 -13.79
C VAL A 27 -1.56 -3.15 -12.30
N MET A 28 -0.56 -2.39 -11.82
CA MET A 28 -0.25 -2.29 -10.39
C MET A 28 -1.40 -1.66 -9.59
N GLY A 29 -2.12 -0.70 -10.17
CA GLY A 29 -3.31 -0.09 -9.58
C GLY A 29 -4.47 -1.08 -9.44
N ASP A 30 -4.72 -1.89 -10.47
CA ASP A 30 -5.77 -2.92 -10.44
C ASP A 30 -5.43 -4.05 -9.46
N LEU A 31 -4.17 -4.52 -9.46
CA LEU A 31 -3.67 -5.49 -8.46
C LEU A 31 -3.68 -4.91 -7.05
N GLY A 32 -3.26 -3.66 -6.88
CA GLY A 32 -3.21 -2.98 -5.58
C GLY A 32 -4.58 -2.80 -4.96
N LYS A 33 -5.61 -2.50 -5.76
CA LYS A 33 -7.01 -2.48 -5.30
C LYS A 33 -7.47 -3.87 -4.85
N GLY A 34 -7.17 -4.92 -5.61
CA GLY A 34 -7.50 -6.30 -5.24
C GLY A 34 -6.83 -6.74 -3.93
N VAL A 35 -5.54 -6.47 -3.78
CA VAL A 35 -4.78 -6.77 -2.55
C VAL A 35 -5.28 -5.94 -1.37
N ARG A 36 -5.67 -4.68 -1.60
CA ARG A 36 -6.23 -3.81 -0.55
C ARG A 36 -7.59 -4.32 -0.08
N ASN A 37 -8.48 -4.66 -0.99
CA ASN A 37 -9.79 -5.24 -0.66
C ASN A 37 -9.63 -6.59 0.06
N LEU A 38 -8.64 -7.40 -0.34
CA LEU A 38 -8.33 -8.67 0.32
C LEU A 38 -7.78 -8.43 1.72
N LYS A 39 -6.89 -7.44 1.90
CA LYS A 39 -6.35 -7.06 3.21
C LYS A 39 -7.42 -6.47 4.12
N GLU A 40 -8.34 -5.66 3.58
CA GLU A 40 -9.46 -5.09 4.33
C GLU A 40 -10.50 -6.17 4.69
N GLY A 41 -10.78 -7.11 3.79
CA GLY A 41 -11.66 -8.25 4.06
C GLY A 41 -11.08 -9.25 5.06
N LEU A 42 -9.77 -9.51 5.01
CA LEU A 42 -9.07 -10.35 6.00
C LEU A 42 -8.94 -9.63 7.35
N LYS A 43 -8.72 -8.31 7.35
CA LYS A 43 -8.66 -7.54 8.60
C LYS A 43 -10.05 -7.25 9.17
N GLY A 44 -11.12 -7.26 8.37
CA GLY A 44 -12.50 -7.11 8.86
C GLY A 44 -12.92 -8.20 9.85
N ASP A 45 -12.36 -9.41 9.73
CA ASP A 45 -12.53 -10.51 10.69
C ASP A 45 -11.71 -10.31 11.99
N ASP A 46 -10.69 -9.45 11.96
CA ASP A 46 -9.82 -9.08 13.09
C ASP A 46 -10.12 -7.66 13.68
N GLU A 47 -10.82 -6.78 12.94
CA GLU A 47 -10.98 -5.34 13.22
C GLU A 47 -12.34 -4.93 13.78
N GLU A 48 -13.34 -5.82 13.94
CA GLU A 48 -14.47 -5.56 14.86
C GLU A 48 -13.98 -5.25 16.30
N THR A 49 -12.72 -5.59 16.63
CA THR A 49 -12.07 -5.24 17.90
C THR A 49 -11.30 -3.90 17.87
N LYS A 50 -11.03 -3.28 16.71
CA LYS A 50 -10.11 -2.11 16.60
C LYS A 50 -10.77 -0.76 16.31
N GLU A 51 -12.02 -0.71 15.88
CA GLU A 51 -12.74 0.57 15.72
C GLU A 51 -13.03 1.28 17.06
N LEU A 52 -13.07 0.55 18.19
CA LEU A 52 -13.21 1.15 19.52
C LEU A 52 -11.98 1.94 20.00
N ALA A 53 -10.82 1.82 19.33
CA ALA A 53 -9.56 2.39 19.80
C ALA A 53 -9.10 3.69 19.10
N SER A 54 -9.63 4.04 17.93
CA SER A 54 -9.22 5.29 17.23
C SER A 54 -10.15 6.48 17.43
N GLU A 55 -11.40 6.30 17.89
CA GLU A 55 -12.30 7.45 18.12
C GLU A 55 -12.01 8.21 19.43
N LYS A 56 -11.23 7.63 20.37
CA LYS A 56 -11.01 8.25 21.70
C LYS A 56 -9.80 9.19 21.81
N ILE A 57 -9.05 9.44 20.73
CA ILE A 57 -7.80 10.23 20.80
C ILE A 57 -7.90 11.64 20.17
N GLU A 58 -8.91 11.96 19.34
CA GLU A 58 -9.00 13.30 18.72
C GLU A 58 -9.92 14.33 19.41
N GLU A 59 -10.66 13.99 20.48
CA GLU A 59 -11.51 14.97 21.20
C GLU A 59 -10.92 15.48 22.55
N LYS A 60 -9.59 15.60 22.68
CA LYS A 60 -8.96 16.24 23.87
C LYS A 60 -7.85 17.26 23.61
N LYS A 61 -7.78 17.83 22.41
CA LYS A 61 -6.76 18.85 22.08
C LYS A 61 -7.28 20.19 21.53
N GLY A 62 -8.59 20.45 21.58
CA GLY A 62 -9.20 21.63 20.96
C GLY A 62 -10.17 22.43 21.83
N LYS A 63 -10.03 22.48 23.16
CA LYS A 63 -10.80 23.41 24.01
C LYS A 63 -10.10 23.74 25.32
N LYS A 64 -8.94 24.39 25.21
CA LYS A 64 -8.31 25.19 26.27
C LYS A 64 -7.37 26.20 25.64
N LYS A 65 -7.94 27.29 25.13
CA LYS A 65 -7.43 28.65 25.21
C LYS A 65 -8.58 29.59 24.87
#